data_AF-Q08UI2-F1
#
_entry.id   AF-Q08UI2-F1
#
_cell.length_a   1.000
_cell.length_b   1.000
_cell.length_c   1.000
_cell.angle_alpha   90.00
_cell.angle_beta   90.00
_cell.angle_gamma   90.00
#
_symmetry.space_group_name_H-M   'P 1'
#
loop_
_entity.id
_entity.type
_entity.pdbx_description
1 polymer ?
#
loop_
_entity_poly.entity_id
_entity_poly.type
_entity_poly.pdbx_seq_one_letter_code
_entity_poly.pdbx_strand_id
1 'polypeptide(L)'
;MKAKRRVLFQGIPRGVLVAVFLAWMLGDSEASAAPYTLFESGQVRPLALSPNGRLLFAVNTPDSRLEVFQIKHQGLTHLTSVPVGLEPVAVAARSNEEVWVVNHLSDSVSVVRLAADGCSGTVVRTLLVGDEPRDIVFAGPGKSRAFITAAHRGQNAPFDPQFTTPGIGRADVWVFEANNLGSSLGGTPLTIVSLFSDTPRALAVTPDGARVYAAAFHSGNRSSVVHEFLVPNGGQAAGGVPGPNTVNGVPGTEVSVLVRFDGQNWFDVLNRPWTDKVRFTLPDKDVFVLDALANPPRQLNGSSGFFTGVGTILFNMAVNPVNGKVYVSNTEARNDLRFEGAPTSNRPSLQGHLHESRITVLSPAGVAPRHLNKHINYGVCCAPLPNAENEKSLAQPLGMAVTSNGATLYVAAFGSSKIGVFPTAAIEANTFVPSTANQILLSGGGPTGMVLDEAAQRMYVLTRFDNSLSIVNTATQQEIAHLPM
;
A
#
# COMPACT_ATOMS: atom_id res chain seq x y z
N MET A 1 -82.98 14.71 -29.02
CA MET A 1 -83.58 15.54 -27.95
C MET A 1 -82.45 16.31 -27.26
N LYS A 2 -82.24 17.59 -27.61
CA LYS A 2 -82.42 18.80 -26.75
C LYS A 2 -81.79 18.61 -25.34
N ALA A 3 -80.86 19.44 -24.85
CA ALA A 3 -80.68 20.88 -25.08
C ALA A 3 -79.24 21.38 -24.83
N LYS A 4 -78.92 22.47 -25.53
CA LYS A 4 -77.74 23.34 -25.43
C LYS A 4 -77.71 24.11 -24.10
N ARG A 5 -76.51 24.47 -23.62
CA ARG A 5 -76.22 25.83 -23.12
C ARG A 5 -74.74 26.20 -23.38
N ARG A 6 -74.56 27.21 -24.24
CA ARG A 6 -73.34 28.03 -24.40
C ARG A 6 -73.42 29.19 -23.41
N VAL A 7 -72.32 29.52 -22.73
CA VAL A 7 -71.99 30.88 -22.22
C VAL A 7 -70.44 30.95 -22.16
N LEU A 8 -69.79 31.56 -23.15
CA LEU A 8 -69.24 32.93 -23.19
C LEU A 8 -67.97 33.14 -22.33
N PHE A 9 -66.80 33.12 -22.99
CA PHE A 9 -65.56 33.73 -22.50
C PHE A 9 -65.64 35.24 -22.77
N GLN A 10 -65.67 36.06 -21.72
CA GLN A 10 -65.33 37.49 -21.80
C GLN A 10 -64.66 37.95 -20.50
N GLY A 11 -63.35 38.23 -20.61
CA GLY A 11 -62.69 39.42 -20.05
C GLY A 11 -62.34 39.49 -18.56
N ILE A 12 -61.22 40.21 -18.32
CA ILE A 12 -60.77 40.87 -17.07
C ILE A 12 -59.76 40.03 -16.22
N PRO A 13 -58.63 40.60 -15.74
CA PRO A 13 -57.57 41.35 -16.42
C PRO A 13 -56.16 40.78 -16.09
N ARG A 14 -55.12 41.27 -16.78
CA ARG A 14 -53.72 41.01 -16.41
C ARG A 14 -53.42 41.63 -15.04
N GLY A 15 -53.18 40.82 -14.01
CA GLY A 15 -52.59 41.34 -12.77
C GLY A 15 -52.90 40.60 -11.47
N VAL A 16 -52.79 39.27 -11.41
CA VAL A 16 -52.47 38.55 -10.15
C VAL A 16 -51.76 37.24 -10.52
N LEU A 17 -50.45 37.31 -10.75
CA LEU A 17 -49.60 36.12 -10.90
C LEU A 17 -48.21 36.46 -10.32
N VAL A 18 -48.19 37.00 -9.10
CA VAL A 18 -46.96 37.40 -8.39
C VAL A 18 -46.90 36.83 -6.96
N ALA A 19 -47.88 36.04 -6.50
CA ALA A 19 -47.93 35.59 -5.10
C ALA A 19 -47.95 34.07 -4.88
N VAL A 20 -47.41 33.27 -5.82
CA VAL A 20 -47.15 31.82 -5.58
C VAL A 20 -45.74 31.39 -6.02
N PHE A 21 -44.94 32.29 -6.60
CA PHE A 21 -43.55 32.00 -7.04
C PHE A 21 -42.46 32.62 -6.12
N LEU A 22 -42.79 32.93 -4.86
CA LEU A 22 -41.85 33.38 -3.84
C LEU A 22 -41.99 32.54 -2.56
N ALA A 23 -41.80 31.23 -2.69
CA ALA A 23 -41.54 30.34 -1.56
C ALA A 23 -40.79 29.08 -2.03
N TRP A 24 -39.81 29.26 -2.92
CA TRP A 24 -38.69 28.33 -3.08
C TRP A 24 -37.44 29.13 -2.76
N MET A 25 -37.35 29.59 -1.51
CA MET A 25 -36.04 29.85 -0.95
C MET A 25 -35.37 28.48 -0.85
N LEU A 26 -34.42 28.28 -1.76
CA LEU A 26 -33.43 27.22 -1.73
C LEU A 26 -32.73 27.28 -0.37
N GLY A 27 -33.27 26.55 0.59
CA GLY A 27 -32.41 25.93 1.58
C GLY A 27 -31.72 24.81 0.84
N ASP A 28 -30.44 24.99 0.52
CA ASP A 28 -29.56 23.85 0.32
C ASP A 28 -29.57 23.08 1.64
N SER A 29 -30.51 22.17 1.77
CA SER A 29 -30.36 21.04 2.67
C SER A 29 -29.17 20.28 2.11
N GLU A 30 -27.98 20.48 2.70
CA GLU A 30 -26.95 19.45 2.66
C GLU A 30 -27.67 18.17 3.06
N ALA A 31 -27.86 17.28 2.08
CA ALA A 31 -28.36 15.95 2.37
C ALA A 31 -27.30 15.34 3.27
N SER A 32 -27.54 15.38 4.58
CA SER A 32 -26.72 14.66 5.55
C SER A 32 -26.77 13.20 5.13
N ALA A 33 -25.68 12.74 4.52
CA ALA A 33 -25.55 11.35 4.12
C ALA A 33 -25.78 10.51 5.37
N ALA A 34 -26.65 9.49 5.26
CA ALA A 34 -26.86 8.58 6.37
C ALA A 34 -25.48 8.04 6.81
N PRO A 35 -25.21 7.98 8.13
CA PRO A 35 -23.97 7.40 8.61
C PRO A 35 -23.89 5.96 8.10
N TYR A 36 -22.85 5.65 7.33
CA TYR A 36 -22.58 4.31 6.83
C TYR A 36 -21.17 3.90 7.22
N THR A 37 -20.98 2.60 7.48
CA THR A 37 -19.65 2.05 7.71
C THR A 37 -18.95 1.93 6.36
N LEU A 38 -18.00 2.81 6.12
CA LEU A 38 -17.15 2.80 4.95
C LEU A 38 -16.06 1.73 5.12
N PHE A 39 -16.03 0.75 4.22
CA PHE A 39 -14.91 -0.16 4.05
C PHE A 39 -14.08 0.32 2.86
N GLU A 40 -12.76 0.26 2.99
CA GLU A 40 -11.90 0.73 1.93
C GLU A 40 -10.65 -0.16 1.78
N SER A 41 -10.29 -0.45 0.54
CA SER A 41 -9.03 -1.11 0.23
C SER A 41 -7.81 -0.23 0.51
N GLY A 42 -6.76 -0.82 1.07
CA GLY A 42 -5.53 -0.11 1.42
C GLY A 42 -4.76 0.34 0.18
N GLN A 43 -4.54 1.65 0.05
CA GLN A 43 -3.82 2.27 -1.07
C GLN A 43 -2.36 1.80 -1.18
N VAL A 44 -1.82 1.84 -2.41
CA VAL A 44 -0.40 1.53 -2.67
C VAL A 44 0.32 2.75 -3.24
N ARG A 45 -0.20 3.34 -4.32
CA ARG A 45 0.40 4.51 -4.99
C ARG A 45 -0.70 5.51 -5.36
N PRO A 46 -1.30 6.18 -4.37
CA PRO A 46 -2.55 6.89 -4.59
C PRO A 46 -2.40 8.27 -5.25
N LEU A 47 -1.16 8.69 -5.51
CA LEU A 47 -0.84 9.97 -6.14
C LEU A 47 0.11 9.77 -7.33
N ALA A 48 -0.08 10.57 -8.38
CA ALA A 48 0.85 10.68 -9.51
C ALA A 48 0.93 12.13 -10.00
N LEU A 49 2.12 12.55 -10.44
CA LEU A 49 2.27 13.81 -11.19
C LEU A 49 2.16 13.52 -12.69
N SER A 50 1.55 14.44 -13.43
CA SER A 50 1.73 14.51 -14.88
C SER A 50 3.22 14.69 -15.23
N PRO A 51 3.71 14.13 -16.35
CA PRO A 51 5.12 14.25 -16.75
C PRO A 51 5.65 15.69 -16.85
N ASN A 52 4.80 16.66 -17.19
CA ASN A 52 5.16 18.09 -17.23
C ASN A 52 5.07 18.81 -15.87
N GLY A 53 4.66 18.12 -14.81
CA GLY A 53 4.52 18.67 -13.46
C GLY A 53 3.37 19.66 -13.26
N ARG A 54 2.45 19.81 -14.22
CA ARG A 54 1.37 20.82 -14.13
C ARG A 54 0.11 20.31 -13.43
N LEU A 55 -0.10 19.00 -13.46
CA LEU A 55 -1.24 18.31 -12.84
C LEU A 55 -0.78 17.31 -11.78
N LEU A 56 -1.55 17.25 -10.70
CA LEU A 56 -1.53 16.20 -9.68
C LEU A 56 -2.79 15.35 -9.85
N PHE A 57 -2.60 14.04 -9.83
CA PHE A 57 -3.66 13.05 -9.88
C PHE A 57 -3.77 12.35 -8.52
N ALA A 58 -4.99 12.21 -8.01
CA ALA A 58 -5.25 11.50 -6.77
C ALA A 58 -6.40 10.50 -6.92
N VAL A 59 -6.26 9.32 -6.31
CA VAL A 59 -7.38 8.37 -6.22
C VAL A 59 -8.24 8.70 -5.01
N ASN A 60 -9.50 9.02 -5.25
CA ASN A 60 -10.52 9.16 -4.22
C ASN A 60 -11.15 7.78 -4.02
N THR A 61 -10.50 6.96 -3.18
CA THR A 61 -10.89 5.57 -2.90
C THR A 61 -12.36 5.44 -2.49
N PRO A 62 -12.91 6.25 -1.58
CA PRO A 62 -14.31 6.12 -1.18
C PRO A 62 -15.33 6.59 -2.23
N ASP A 63 -15.00 7.57 -3.08
CA ASP A 63 -15.93 8.06 -4.13
C ASP A 63 -15.74 7.37 -5.50
N SER A 64 -14.79 6.44 -5.62
CA SER A 64 -14.48 5.76 -6.89
C SER A 64 -14.15 6.74 -8.03
N ARG A 65 -13.32 7.75 -7.72
CA ARG A 65 -12.88 8.78 -8.68
C ARG A 65 -11.37 8.85 -8.83
N LEU A 66 -10.98 9.33 -10.01
CA LEU A 66 -9.72 10.02 -10.22
C LEU A 66 -9.96 11.53 -10.08
N GLU A 67 -9.33 12.14 -9.09
CA GLU A 67 -9.31 13.59 -8.91
C GLU A 67 -8.13 14.20 -9.65
N VAL A 68 -8.39 15.31 -10.35
CA VAL A 68 -7.39 16.04 -11.13
C VAL A 68 -7.25 17.44 -10.57
N PHE A 69 -6.03 17.79 -10.15
CA PHE A 69 -5.70 19.11 -9.63
C PHE A 69 -4.66 19.79 -10.50
N GLN A 70 -4.83 21.09 -10.71
CA GLN A 70 -3.80 21.94 -11.24
C GLN A 70 -2.82 22.35 -10.13
N ILE A 71 -1.53 22.19 -10.41
CA ILE A 71 -0.47 22.66 -9.52
C ILE A 71 -0.23 24.15 -9.79
N LYS A 72 -0.34 24.96 -8.73
CA LYS A 72 -0.10 26.41 -8.73
C LYS A 72 1.01 26.76 -7.76
N HIS A 73 1.59 27.95 -7.93
CA HIS A 73 2.56 28.49 -6.97
C HIS A 73 2.00 28.65 -5.55
N GLN A 74 0.68 28.72 -5.33
CA GLN A 74 0.12 28.86 -3.97
C GLN A 74 -0.63 27.61 -3.47
N GLY A 75 -0.68 26.53 -4.25
CA GLY A 75 -1.35 25.31 -3.82
C GLY A 75 -1.88 24.46 -4.98
N LEU A 76 -3.00 23.81 -4.74
CA LEU A 76 -3.72 22.98 -5.71
C LEU A 76 -5.06 23.62 -6.04
N THR A 77 -5.48 23.54 -7.30
CA THR A 77 -6.83 23.90 -7.73
C THR A 77 -7.47 22.66 -8.33
N HIS A 78 -8.57 22.18 -7.74
CA HIS A 78 -9.34 21.08 -8.33
C HIS A 78 -9.87 21.48 -9.71
N LEU A 79 -9.71 20.60 -10.70
CA LEU A 79 -10.15 20.84 -12.08
C LEU A 79 -11.35 19.96 -12.44
N THR A 80 -11.25 18.66 -12.17
CA THR A 80 -12.27 17.69 -12.58
C THR A 80 -12.16 16.39 -11.77
N SER A 81 -13.29 15.70 -11.67
CA SER A 81 -13.40 14.36 -11.05
C SER A 81 -13.89 13.38 -12.12
N VAL A 82 -13.14 12.32 -12.37
CA VAL A 82 -13.46 11.32 -13.39
C VAL A 82 -13.94 10.03 -12.71
N PRO A 83 -15.18 9.55 -12.95
CA PRO A 83 -15.60 8.22 -12.50
C PRO A 83 -14.66 7.13 -13.02
N VAL A 84 -14.20 6.26 -12.12
CA VAL A 84 -13.41 5.06 -12.44
C VAL A 84 -14.10 3.82 -11.86
N GLY A 85 -13.38 2.70 -11.77
CA GLY A 85 -13.89 1.50 -11.10
C GLY A 85 -13.90 1.65 -9.58
N LEU A 86 -14.44 0.63 -8.90
CA LEU A 86 -14.63 0.66 -7.45
C LEU A 86 -13.32 0.52 -6.68
N GLU A 87 -13.20 1.30 -5.61
CA GLU A 87 -12.05 1.36 -4.69
C GLU A 87 -10.70 1.54 -5.42
N PRO A 88 -10.48 2.68 -6.08
CA PRO A 88 -9.20 2.98 -6.71
C PRO A 88 -8.08 3.11 -5.66
N VAL A 89 -6.97 2.40 -5.86
CA VAL A 89 -5.86 2.28 -4.88
C VAL A 89 -4.49 2.72 -5.39
N ALA A 90 -4.34 2.81 -6.72
CA ALA A 90 -3.11 3.27 -7.36
C ALA A 90 -3.41 4.03 -8.66
N VAL A 91 -2.56 5.00 -8.98
CA VAL A 91 -2.62 5.79 -10.21
C VAL A 91 -1.24 5.97 -10.81
N ALA A 92 -1.15 5.93 -12.14
CA ALA A 92 0.07 6.24 -12.89
C ALA A 92 -0.25 7.10 -14.13
N ALA A 93 0.48 8.19 -14.30
CA ALA A 93 0.42 9.02 -15.50
C ALA A 93 1.38 8.48 -16.58
N ARG A 94 0.84 8.07 -17.74
CA ARG A 94 1.64 7.62 -18.87
C ARG A 94 2.08 8.80 -19.75
N SER A 95 1.21 9.79 -19.87
CA SER A 95 1.45 11.07 -20.54
C SER A 95 0.77 12.20 -19.75
N ASN A 96 0.75 13.43 -20.30
CA ASN A 96 0.00 14.52 -19.66
C ASN A 96 -1.52 14.33 -19.83
N GLU A 97 -1.95 13.54 -20.80
CA GLU A 97 -3.36 13.35 -21.18
C GLU A 97 -3.86 11.91 -20.98
N GLU A 98 -3.00 10.98 -20.51
CA GLU A 98 -3.37 9.59 -20.30
C GLU A 98 -2.93 9.08 -18.93
N VAL A 99 -3.90 8.66 -18.13
CA VAL A 99 -3.74 8.26 -16.72
C VAL A 99 -4.40 6.90 -16.51
N TRP A 100 -3.71 5.99 -15.84
CA TRP A 100 -4.20 4.65 -15.56
C TRP A 100 -4.47 4.50 -14.07
N VAL A 101 -5.64 4.00 -13.71
CA VAL A 101 -6.11 3.88 -12.33
C VAL A 101 -6.45 2.42 -12.02
N VAL A 102 -5.85 1.88 -10.98
CA VAL A 102 -6.07 0.50 -10.52
C VAL A 102 -7.23 0.49 -9.53
N ASN A 103 -8.28 -0.28 -9.84
CA ASN A 103 -9.52 -0.34 -9.10
C ASN A 103 -9.61 -1.69 -8.37
N HIS A 104 -9.35 -1.71 -7.07
CA HIS A 104 -9.14 -2.93 -6.31
C HIS A 104 -10.38 -3.81 -6.22
N LEU A 105 -11.54 -3.24 -5.91
CA LEU A 105 -12.77 -4.03 -5.69
C LEU A 105 -13.40 -4.51 -7.00
N SER A 106 -13.16 -3.80 -8.10
CA SER A 106 -13.78 -4.11 -9.40
C SER A 106 -12.90 -4.94 -10.34
N ASP A 107 -11.77 -5.46 -9.85
CA ASP A 107 -10.81 -6.28 -10.61
C ASP A 107 -10.40 -5.68 -11.96
N SER A 108 -10.19 -4.36 -11.97
CA SER A 108 -10.05 -3.62 -13.22
C SER A 108 -9.02 -2.50 -13.16
N VAL A 109 -8.60 -2.06 -14.35
CA VAL A 109 -7.79 -0.84 -14.52
C VAL A 109 -8.52 0.10 -15.48
N SER A 110 -8.81 1.32 -15.05
CA SER A 110 -9.38 2.37 -15.88
C SER A 110 -8.28 3.15 -16.58
N VAL A 111 -8.33 3.22 -17.92
CA VAL A 111 -7.48 4.10 -18.73
C VAL A 111 -8.28 5.36 -19.03
N VAL A 112 -7.87 6.46 -18.41
CA VAL A 112 -8.50 7.77 -18.52
C VAL A 112 -7.75 8.60 -19.54
N ARG A 113 -8.50 9.21 -20.47
CA ARG A 113 -8.01 10.27 -21.34
C ARG A 113 -8.52 11.61 -20.83
N LEU A 114 -7.61 12.56 -20.68
CA LEU A 114 -7.90 13.94 -20.28
C LEU A 114 -7.92 14.87 -21.49
N ALA A 115 -8.70 15.95 -21.40
CA ALA A 115 -8.51 17.10 -22.25
C ALA A 115 -7.13 17.74 -21.98
N ALA A 116 -6.58 18.44 -22.98
CA ALA A 116 -5.24 19.03 -22.89
C ALA A 116 -5.06 20.05 -21.74
N ASP A 117 -6.16 20.64 -21.27
CA ASP A 117 -6.18 21.56 -20.12
C ASP A 117 -6.40 20.85 -18.77
N GLY A 118 -6.71 19.55 -18.78
CA GLY A 118 -7.04 18.77 -17.59
C GLY A 118 -8.44 19.04 -17.01
N CYS A 119 -9.26 19.88 -17.63
CA CYS A 119 -10.57 20.29 -17.10
C CYS A 119 -11.68 19.27 -17.33
N SER A 120 -11.42 18.24 -18.13
CA SER A 120 -12.34 17.12 -18.33
C SER A 120 -11.57 15.84 -18.62
N GLY A 121 -12.19 14.70 -18.31
CA GLY A 121 -11.62 13.39 -18.57
C GLY A 121 -12.69 12.34 -18.73
N THR A 122 -12.35 11.26 -19.43
CA THR A 122 -13.24 10.11 -19.60
C THR A 122 -12.44 8.81 -19.62
N VAL A 123 -13.03 7.73 -19.09
CA VAL A 123 -12.48 6.39 -19.23
C VAL A 123 -12.67 5.94 -20.68
N VAL A 124 -11.56 5.81 -21.41
CA VAL A 124 -11.56 5.38 -22.81
C VAL A 124 -11.38 3.87 -22.97
N ARG A 125 -10.91 3.20 -21.92
CA ARG A 125 -10.69 1.76 -21.88
C ARG A 125 -10.71 1.26 -20.44
N THR A 126 -11.26 0.06 -20.24
CA THR A 126 -11.15 -0.70 -18.99
C THR A 126 -10.42 -2.00 -19.28
N LEU A 127 -9.35 -2.27 -18.53
CA LEU A 127 -8.67 -3.57 -18.54
C LEU A 127 -9.23 -4.43 -17.43
N LEU A 128 -9.38 -5.73 -17.69
CA LEU A 128 -9.77 -6.71 -16.69
C LEU A 128 -8.55 -7.52 -16.29
N VAL A 129 -8.34 -7.65 -14.99
CA VAL A 129 -7.19 -8.35 -14.39
C VAL A 129 -7.68 -9.29 -13.30
N GLY A 130 -6.76 -10.06 -12.71
CA GLY A 130 -7.07 -10.92 -11.57
C GLY A 130 -7.66 -10.15 -10.39
N ASP A 131 -8.16 -10.91 -9.42
CA ASP A 131 -8.77 -10.42 -8.19
C ASP A 131 -7.85 -9.45 -7.44
N GLU A 132 -8.43 -8.38 -6.87
CA GLU A 132 -7.75 -7.42 -6.00
C GLU A 132 -6.48 -6.81 -6.60
N PRO A 133 -6.52 -6.10 -7.75
CA PRO A 133 -5.33 -5.47 -8.29
C PRO A 133 -4.88 -4.30 -7.40
N ARG A 134 -3.55 -4.10 -7.27
CA ARG A 134 -2.99 -3.21 -6.21
C ARG A 134 -2.11 -2.08 -6.68
N ASP A 135 -1.19 -2.33 -7.62
CA ASP A 135 -0.22 -1.33 -8.09
C ASP A 135 -0.02 -1.41 -9.60
N ILE A 136 0.51 -0.34 -10.18
CA ILE A 136 0.82 -0.24 -11.60
C ILE A 136 2.12 0.54 -11.82
N VAL A 137 2.97 0.02 -12.71
CA VAL A 137 4.16 0.73 -13.20
C VAL A 137 4.37 0.52 -14.69
N PHE A 138 5.02 1.49 -15.34
CA PHE A 138 5.42 1.40 -16.74
C PHE A 138 6.92 1.09 -16.87
N ALA A 139 7.25 0.06 -17.65
CA ALA A 139 8.62 -0.42 -17.85
C ALA A 139 8.79 -1.03 -19.26
N GLY A 140 9.93 -1.68 -19.50
CA GLY A 140 10.28 -2.28 -20.79
C GLY A 140 10.74 -1.25 -21.82
N PRO A 141 10.87 -1.64 -23.10
CA PRO A 141 11.34 -0.75 -24.17
C PRO A 141 10.51 0.53 -24.24
N GLY A 142 11.14 1.69 -24.08
CA GLY A 142 10.45 2.99 -24.07
C GLY A 142 9.38 3.15 -22.99
N LYS A 143 9.41 2.33 -21.92
CA LYS A 143 8.37 2.25 -20.88
C LYS A 143 6.98 1.96 -21.46
N SER A 144 6.91 1.20 -22.55
CA SER A 144 5.66 0.91 -23.26
C SER A 144 4.81 -0.19 -22.63
N ARG A 145 5.29 -0.87 -21.59
CA ARG A 145 4.61 -2.00 -20.96
C ARG A 145 4.09 -1.63 -19.58
N ALA A 146 2.81 -1.85 -19.35
CA ALA A 146 2.18 -1.69 -18.04
C ALA A 146 2.25 -3.01 -17.27
N PHE A 147 2.82 -2.99 -16.07
CA PHE A 147 2.87 -4.10 -15.13
C PHE A 147 1.88 -3.82 -14.01
N ILE A 148 0.97 -4.75 -13.74
CA ILE A 148 -0.11 -4.62 -12.76
C ILE A 148 -0.08 -5.82 -11.82
N THR A 149 -0.04 -5.59 -10.52
CA THR A 149 -0.14 -6.67 -9.51
C THR A 149 -1.59 -7.06 -9.28
N ALA A 150 -1.87 -8.36 -9.24
CA ALA A 150 -3.17 -8.92 -8.87
C ALA A 150 -3.00 -10.31 -8.23
N ALA A 151 -4.02 -10.82 -7.55
CA ALA A 151 -4.01 -12.19 -7.07
C ALA A 151 -4.20 -13.19 -8.24
N HIS A 152 -3.63 -14.38 -8.10
CA HIS A 152 -3.74 -15.50 -9.05
C HIS A 152 -5.10 -16.21 -8.92
N ARG A 153 -6.17 -15.45 -9.14
CA ARG A 153 -7.57 -15.87 -9.05
C ARG A 153 -8.45 -14.75 -9.58
N GLY A 154 -9.77 -14.92 -9.45
CA GLY A 154 -10.75 -13.88 -9.78
C GLY A 154 -11.54 -14.19 -11.03
N GLN A 155 -12.65 -13.48 -11.19
CA GLN A 155 -13.62 -13.69 -12.27
C GLN A 155 -13.04 -13.47 -13.68
N ASN A 156 -11.95 -12.69 -13.78
CA ASN A 156 -11.31 -12.38 -15.07
C ASN A 156 -10.04 -13.20 -15.32
N ALA A 157 -9.67 -14.13 -14.44
CA ALA A 157 -8.52 -15.01 -14.65
C ALA A 157 -8.80 -15.98 -15.82
N PRO A 158 -7.98 -15.99 -16.89
CA PRO A 158 -8.21 -16.82 -18.07
C PRO A 158 -7.71 -18.27 -17.90
N PHE A 159 -7.46 -18.70 -16.67
CA PHE A 159 -6.83 -19.97 -16.32
C PHE A 159 -7.47 -20.59 -15.08
N ASP A 160 -7.22 -21.89 -14.84
CA ASP A 160 -7.55 -22.54 -13.57
C ASP A 160 -6.56 -22.06 -12.49
N PRO A 161 -7.01 -21.43 -11.39
CA PRO A 161 -6.15 -20.92 -10.32
C PRO A 161 -5.53 -22.03 -9.45
N GLN A 162 -5.92 -23.30 -9.65
CA GLN A 162 -5.34 -24.46 -8.98
C GLN A 162 -5.28 -24.33 -7.45
N PHE A 163 -6.36 -23.85 -6.82
CA PHE A 163 -6.40 -23.44 -5.41
C PHE A 163 -5.81 -24.46 -4.41
N THR A 164 -6.02 -25.75 -4.66
CA THR A 164 -5.59 -26.85 -3.77
C THR A 164 -4.28 -27.51 -4.21
N THR A 165 -3.67 -27.08 -5.31
CA THR A 165 -2.41 -27.65 -5.80
C THR A 165 -1.23 -27.04 -5.01
N PRO A 166 -0.43 -27.87 -4.33
CA PRO A 166 0.78 -27.39 -3.64
C PRO A 166 1.81 -26.88 -4.65
N GLY A 167 2.63 -25.90 -4.25
CA GLY A 167 3.74 -25.45 -5.09
C GLY A 167 3.35 -24.50 -6.24
N ILE A 168 2.08 -24.11 -6.34
CA ILE A 168 1.63 -23.05 -7.27
C ILE A 168 1.79 -21.67 -6.63
N GLY A 169 2.34 -20.73 -7.41
CA GLY A 169 2.42 -19.33 -7.02
C GLY A 169 1.04 -18.67 -7.11
N ARG A 170 0.67 -17.89 -6.10
CA ARG A 170 -0.66 -17.26 -6.01
C ARG A 170 -0.65 -15.75 -6.26
N ALA A 171 0.51 -15.20 -6.59
CA ALA A 171 0.69 -13.78 -6.87
C ALA A 171 1.00 -13.55 -8.34
N ASP A 172 0.21 -12.73 -9.04
CA ASP A 172 0.41 -12.46 -10.46
C ASP A 172 0.87 -11.03 -10.74
N VAL A 173 1.68 -10.90 -11.80
CA VAL A 173 1.93 -9.63 -12.47
C VAL A 173 1.44 -9.71 -13.91
N TRP A 174 0.34 -9.01 -14.18
CA TRP A 174 -0.27 -8.88 -15.49
C TRP A 174 0.48 -7.83 -16.30
N VAL A 175 0.85 -8.15 -17.52
CA VAL A 175 1.62 -7.24 -18.37
C VAL A 175 0.90 -6.95 -19.67
N PHE A 176 0.66 -5.67 -19.96
CA PHE A 176 0.01 -5.22 -21.19
C PHE A 176 0.96 -4.35 -22.02
N GLU A 177 0.84 -4.41 -23.34
CA GLU A 177 1.45 -3.42 -24.24
C GLU A 177 0.56 -2.17 -24.24
N ALA A 178 1.01 -1.09 -23.61
CA ALA A 178 0.19 0.10 -23.38
C ALA A 178 -0.25 0.79 -24.67
N ASN A 179 0.53 0.66 -25.74
CA ASN A 179 0.20 1.19 -27.06
C ASN A 179 -0.69 0.27 -27.91
N ASN A 180 -0.90 -0.98 -27.47
CA ASN A 180 -1.71 -1.96 -28.18
C ASN A 180 -2.38 -2.93 -27.20
N LEU A 181 -3.53 -2.52 -26.68
CA LEU A 181 -4.29 -3.29 -25.68
C LEU A 181 -5.13 -4.42 -26.29
N GLY A 182 -5.03 -4.66 -27.60
CA GLY A 182 -5.86 -5.63 -28.31
C GLY A 182 -7.34 -5.24 -28.41
N SER A 183 -8.15 -6.13 -29.01
CA SER A 183 -9.58 -5.90 -29.29
C SER A 183 -10.53 -6.56 -28.29
N SER A 184 -10.05 -7.43 -27.40
CA SER A 184 -10.88 -8.07 -26.36
C SER A 184 -11.48 -7.03 -25.40
N LEU A 185 -12.59 -7.33 -24.73
CA LEU A 185 -13.27 -6.36 -23.85
C LEU A 185 -12.35 -5.85 -22.71
N GLY A 186 -11.63 -6.75 -22.04
CA GLY A 186 -10.73 -6.43 -20.92
C GLY A 186 -9.27 -6.20 -21.30
N GLY A 187 -8.97 -6.06 -22.59
CA GLY A 187 -7.60 -6.02 -23.09
C GLY A 187 -6.93 -7.39 -23.17
N THR A 188 -5.85 -7.47 -23.93
CA THR A 188 -5.07 -8.70 -24.15
C THR A 188 -3.70 -8.56 -23.49
N PRO A 189 -3.41 -9.28 -22.38
CA PRO A 189 -2.10 -9.22 -21.76
C PRO A 189 -1.04 -9.84 -22.69
N LEU A 190 0.16 -9.26 -22.70
CA LEU A 190 1.36 -9.87 -23.27
C LEU A 190 1.72 -11.17 -22.54
N THR A 191 1.55 -11.17 -21.22
CA THR A 191 1.83 -12.30 -20.33
C THR A 191 1.23 -12.04 -18.95
N ILE A 192 1.06 -13.11 -18.18
CA ILE A 192 0.75 -13.09 -16.75
C ILE A 192 1.88 -13.85 -16.06
N VAL A 193 2.67 -13.16 -15.24
CA VAL A 193 3.82 -13.76 -14.55
C VAL A 193 3.39 -14.19 -13.15
N SER A 194 3.28 -15.49 -12.91
CA SER A 194 2.95 -16.05 -11.60
C SER A 194 4.19 -16.20 -10.72
N LEU A 195 4.10 -15.66 -9.51
CA LEU A 195 5.14 -15.55 -8.50
C LEU A 195 4.83 -16.47 -7.33
N PHE A 196 5.83 -17.18 -6.83
CA PHE A 196 5.67 -18.14 -5.74
C PHE A 196 5.52 -17.45 -4.36
N SER A 197 4.37 -16.80 -4.17
CA SER A 197 3.92 -16.00 -3.01
C SER A 197 2.39 -16.04 -2.95
N ASP A 198 1.77 -15.55 -1.87
CA ASP A 198 0.30 -15.47 -1.75
C ASP A 198 -0.32 -14.34 -2.59
N THR A 199 -0.15 -13.08 -2.21
CA THR A 199 -0.68 -11.94 -2.99
C THR A 199 0.43 -10.89 -3.20
N PRO A 200 0.56 -10.28 -4.40
CA PRO A 200 1.53 -9.23 -4.61
C PRO A 200 0.93 -7.88 -4.24
N ARG A 201 1.76 -6.92 -3.83
CA ARG A 201 1.32 -5.54 -3.57
C ARG A 201 2.03 -4.54 -4.46
N ALA A 202 3.20 -4.09 -4.03
CA ALA A 202 3.89 -2.98 -4.65
C ALA A 202 4.76 -3.41 -5.83
N LEU A 203 4.90 -2.51 -6.78
CA LEU A 203 5.83 -2.58 -7.90
C LEU A 203 6.83 -1.42 -7.83
N ALA A 204 8.05 -1.67 -8.29
CA ALA A 204 9.03 -0.61 -8.50
C ALA A 204 9.91 -0.91 -9.72
N VAL A 205 10.38 0.13 -10.41
CA VAL A 205 11.09 -0.01 -11.70
C VAL A 205 12.47 0.61 -11.60
N THR A 206 13.45 -0.03 -12.22
CA THR A 206 14.77 0.59 -12.40
C THR A 206 14.68 1.82 -13.30
N PRO A 207 15.55 2.84 -13.14
CA PRO A 207 15.46 4.09 -13.90
C PRO A 207 15.46 3.90 -15.43
N ASP A 208 16.20 2.91 -15.91
CA ASP A 208 16.31 2.49 -17.31
C ASP A 208 15.08 1.72 -17.83
N GLY A 209 14.13 1.36 -16.96
CA GLY A 209 12.96 0.57 -17.32
C GLY A 209 13.23 -0.92 -17.54
N ALA A 210 14.46 -1.41 -17.29
CA ALA A 210 14.84 -2.78 -17.65
C ALA A 210 14.36 -3.84 -16.66
N ARG A 211 14.18 -3.49 -15.38
CA ARG A 211 13.72 -4.41 -14.34
C ARG A 211 12.51 -3.87 -13.61
N VAL A 212 11.60 -4.77 -13.28
CA VAL A 212 10.49 -4.51 -12.36
C VAL A 212 10.65 -5.41 -11.13
N TYR A 213 10.57 -4.81 -9.94
CA TYR A 213 10.49 -5.51 -8.67
C TYR A 213 9.03 -5.66 -8.27
N ALA A 214 8.63 -6.83 -7.79
CA ALA A 214 7.28 -7.09 -7.28
C ALA A 214 7.34 -7.65 -5.85
N ALA A 215 6.66 -7.02 -4.91
CA ALA A 215 6.66 -7.42 -3.50
C ALA A 215 5.50 -8.39 -3.19
N ALA A 216 5.80 -9.49 -2.49
CA ALA A 216 4.82 -10.30 -1.78
C ALA A 216 4.26 -9.49 -0.61
N PHE A 217 2.93 -9.26 -0.58
CA PHE A 217 2.33 -8.41 0.44
C PHE A 217 2.47 -9.02 1.83
N HIS A 218 1.95 -10.24 2.00
CA HIS A 218 2.09 -11.05 3.20
C HIS A 218 3.11 -12.14 2.92
N SER A 219 4.33 -11.91 3.38
CA SER A 219 5.42 -12.88 3.24
C SER A 219 5.69 -13.63 4.55
N GLY A 220 6.51 -14.66 4.44
CA GLY A 220 7.01 -15.38 5.60
C GLY A 220 8.18 -14.64 6.26
N ASN A 221 8.55 -15.13 7.44
CA ASN A 221 9.85 -14.85 8.06
C ASN A 221 10.49 -16.12 8.62
N ARG A 222 10.17 -17.24 7.94
CA ARG A 222 10.65 -18.60 8.25
C ARG A 222 10.14 -19.16 9.58
N SER A 223 9.00 -18.70 10.08
CA SER A 223 8.34 -19.27 11.25
C SER A 223 7.35 -20.37 10.88
N SER A 224 7.14 -21.32 11.79
CA SER A 224 6.07 -22.31 11.72
C SER A 224 5.68 -22.78 13.12
N VAL A 225 4.78 -23.77 13.19
CA VAL A 225 4.24 -24.31 14.42
C VAL A 225 4.40 -25.83 14.41
N VAL A 226 4.97 -26.40 15.47
CA VAL A 226 4.94 -27.83 15.74
C VAL A 226 3.69 -28.13 16.55
N HIS A 227 2.80 -28.94 15.98
CA HIS A 227 1.52 -29.28 16.60
C HIS A 227 1.71 -29.93 17.98
N GLU A 228 0.86 -29.56 18.94
CA GLU A 228 0.85 -30.04 20.33
C GLU A 228 1.03 -31.58 20.47
N PHE A 229 0.32 -32.41 19.68
CA PHE A 229 0.55 -33.87 19.65
C PHE A 229 2.00 -34.36 19.49
N LEU A 230 2.92 -33.55 18.95
CA LEU A 230 4.33 -33.89 18.77
C LEU A 230 5.24 -33.30 19.88
N VAL A 231 4.66 -32.55 20.81
CA VAL A 231 5.35 -31.80 21.87
C VAL A 231 5.18 -32.55 23.19
N PRO A 232 6.26 -32.79 23.97
CA PRO A 232 6.14 -33.39 25.29
C PRO A 232 5.28 -32.56 26.26
N ASN A 233 4.36 -33.20 26.98
CA ASN A 233 3.56 -32.57 28.03
C ASN A 233 4.41 -32.25 29.27
N GLY A 234 3.99 -31.26 30.06
CA GLY A 234 4.70 -30.79 31.25
C GLY A 234 5.58 -29.57 31.02
N GLY A 235 5.42 -28.91 29.88
CA GLY A 235 6.09 -27.65 29.56
C GLY A 235 7.61 -27.74 29.40
N GLN A 236 8.29 -26.61 29.54
CA GLN A 236 9.72 -26.47 29.23
C GLN A 236 10.61 -27.50 29.96
N ALA A 237 10.31 -27.78 31.23
CA ALA A 237 11.09 -28.70 32.06
C ALA A 237 11.05 -30.16 31.55
N ALA A 238 9.98 -30.54 30.85
CA ALA A 238 9.83 -31.85 30.23
C ALA A 238 10.37 -31.91 28.79
N GLY A 239 11.01 -30.84 28.30
CA GLY A 239 11.37 -30.70 26.89
C GLY A 239 10.21 -30.22 26.00
N GLY A 240 9.05 -29.92 26.60
CA GLY A 240 7.86 -29.39 25.95
C GLY A 240 7.92 -27.89 25.68
N VAL A 241 6.75 -27.24 25.60
CA VAL A 241 6.61 -25.83 25.20
C VAL A 241 7.47 -24.88 26.04
N PRO A 242 8.24 -23.95 25.44
CA PRO A 242 8.94 -22.89 26.18
C PRO A 242 8.01 -22.12 27.11
N GLY A 243 8.55 -21.72 28.26
CA GLY A 243 7.78 -21.07 29.31
C GLY A 243 7.30 -19.65 28.98
N PRO A 244 6.45 -19.08 29.85
CA PRO A 244 5.91 -19.70 31.06
C PRO A 244 4.84 -20.76 30.80
N ASN A 245 4.91 -21.85 31.58
CA ASN A 245 3.94 -22.96 31.55
C ASN A 245 3.04 -23.00 32.80
N THR A 246 3.32 -22.17 33.81
CA THR A 246 2.56 -22.10 35.07
C THR A 246 2.43 -20.64 35.50
N VAL A 247 1.24 -20.23 35.92
CA VAL A 247 0.98 -18.88 36.47
C VAL A 247 0.26 -19.04 37.80
N ASN A 248 0.80 -18.44 38.88
CA ASN A 248 0.24 -18.54 40.24
C ASN A 248 -0.02 -19.99 40.70
N GLY A 249 0.87 -20.92 40.33
CA GLY A 249 0.74 -22.34 40.66
C GLY A 249 -0.27 -23.12 39.80
N VAL A 250 -0.99 -22.46 38.88
CA VAL A 250 -1.91 -23.09 37.94
C VAL A 250 -1.15 -23.46 36.67
N PRO A 251 -1.05 -24.75 36.30
CA PRO A 251 -0.48 -25.16 35.03
C PRO A 251 -1.30 -24.63 33.86
N GLY A 252 -0.63 -24.13 32.83
CA GLY A 252 -1.25 -23.78 31.56
C GLY A 252 -1.61 -25.02 30.75
N THR A 253 -2.54 -24.86 29.82
CA THR A 253 -2.90 -25.90 28.86
C THR A 253 -1.70 -26.25 27.97
N GLU A 254 -1.59 -27.51 27.60
CA GLU A 254 -0.65 -27.96 26.57
C GLU A 254 -1.00 -27.33 25.22
N VAL A 255 0.02 -26.86 24.52
CA VAL A 255 -0.14 -26.14 23.25
C VAL A 255 1.01 -26.47 22.30
N SER A 256 0.88 -26.02 21.07
CA SER A 256 1.91 -26.13 20.05
C SER A 256 3.16 -25.29 20.36
N VAL A 257 4.29 -25.63 19.73
CA VAL A 257 5.56 -24.89 19.83
C VAL A 257 5.78 -24.03 18.58
N LEU A 258 6.12 -22.76 18.78
CA LEU A 258 6.59 -21.88 17.72
C LEU A 258 8.04 -22.22 17.37
N VAL A 259 8.32 -22.39 16.08
CA VAL A 259 9.66 -22.71 15.59
C VAL A 259 10.04 -21.80 14.43
N ARG A 260 11.34 -21.58 14.25
CA ARG A 260 11.91 -20.78 13.17
C ARG A 260 13.01 -21.55 12.45
N PHE A 261 13.02 -21.44 11.12
CA PHE A 261 14.02 -22.05 10.26
C PHE A 261 15.20 -21.11 10.03
N ASP A 262 16.42 -21.58 10.32
CA ASP A 262 17.66 -20.81 10.14
C ASP A 262 18.25 -20.95 8.72
N GLY A 263 17.66 -21.81 7.89
CA GLY A 263 18.18 -22.19 6.57
C GLY A 263 18.57 -23.67 6.48
N GLN A 264 18.73 -24.35 7.62
CA GLN A 264 19.06 -25.77 7.72
C GLN A 264 18.20 -26.53 8.73
N ASN A 265 17.89 -25.91 9.86
CA ASN A 265 17.25 -26.52 11.01
C ASN A 265 16.11 -25.65 11.55
N TRP A 266 15.18 -26.29 12.23
CA TRP A 266 14.08 -25.64 12.93
C TRP A 266 14.40 -25.55 14.42
N PHE A 267 14.29 -24.36 14.99
CA PHE A 267 14.55 -24.12 16.41
C PHE A 267 13.38 -23.41 17.07
N ASP A 268 13.13 -23.71 18.34
CA ASP A 268 12.29 -22.85 19.17
C ASP A 268 13.09 -21.66 19.74
N VAL A 269 12.41 -20.79 20.48
CA VAL A 269 13.02 -19.60 21.11
C VAL A 269 14.17 -19.91 22.08
N LEU A 270 14.28 -21.15 22.56
CA LEU A 270 15.36 -21.60 23.45
C LEU A 270 16.54 -22.20 22.67
N ASN A 271 16.52 -22.13 21.33
CA ASN A 271 17.46 -22.79 20.42
C ASN A 271 17.45 -24.33 20.54
N ARG A 272 16.33 -24.95 20.95
CA ARG A 272 16.20 -26.42 20.91
C ARG A 272 15.80 -26.87 19.51
N PRO A 273 16.40 -27.94 18.96
CA PRO A 273 16.09 -28.40 17.62
C PRO A 273 14.74 -29.13 17.55
N TRP A 274 13.98 -28.83 16.51
CA TRP A 274 12.68 -29.45 16.17
C TRP A 274 12.63 -29.95 14.72
N THR A 275 13.79 -30.02 14.04
CA THR A 275 13.91 -30.35 12.62
C THR A 275 13.26 -31.70 12.27
N ASP A 276 13.33 -32.70 13.14
CA ASP A 276 12.73 -34.02 12.92
C ASP A 276 11.18 -34.00 12.94
N LYS A 277 10.59 -32.93 13.48
CA LYS A 277 9.13 -32.72 13.55
C LYS A 277 8.57 -31.90 12.39
N VAL A 278 9.42 -31.20 11.62
CA VAL A 278 8.99 -30.34 10.52
C VAL A 278 9.51 -30.89 9.19
N ARG A 279 8.60 -31.47 8.39
CA ARG A 279 8.94 -32.17 7.13
C ARG A 279 8.76 -31.33 5.87
N PHE A 280 8.73 -30.01 6.01
CA PHE A 280 8.64 -29.08 4.88
C PHE A 280 9.59 -27.90 5.09
N THR A 281 9.95 -27.26 4.00
CA THR A 281 10.64 -25.97 3.99
C THR A 281 9.71 -24.94 3.39
N LEU A 282 9.49 -23.83 4.10
CA LEU A 282 8.74 -22.69 3.56
C LEU A 282 9.73 -21.77 2.83
N PRO A 283 9.57 -21.54 1.53
CA PRO A 283 10.39 -20.56 0.84
C PRO A 283 9.99 -19.14 1.28
N ASP A 284 10.99 -18.32 1.49
CA ASP A 284 10.91 -16.96 2.03
C ASP A 284 11.15 -15.93 0.92
N LYS A 285 10.44 -16.08 -0.20
CA LYS A 285 10.62 -15.24 -1.39
C LYS A 285 9.76 -13.99 -1.26
N ASP A 286 10.38 -12.86 -0.99
CA ASP A 286 9.66 -11.66 -0.59
C ASP A 286 9.53 -10.63 -1.72
N VAL A 287 10.62 -10.39 -2.46
CA VAL A 287 10.62 -9.43 -3.58
C VAL A 287 11.16 -10.11 -4.82
N PHE A 288 10.30 -10.23 -5.84
CA PHE A 288 10.60 -10.87 -7.11
C PHE A 288 11.21 -9.88 -8.09
N VAL A 289 12.07 -10.36 -9.00
CA VAL A 289 12.73 -9.55 -10.02
C VAL A 289 12.30 -10.01 -11.41
N LEU A 290 11.70 -9.11 -12.18
CA LEU A 290 11.24 -9.35 -13.54
C LEU A 290 12.15 -8.67 -14.56
N ASP A 291 12.47 -9.39 -15.64
CA ASP A 291 13.05 -8.83 -16.85
C ASP A 291 11.94 -8.17 -17.67
N ALA A 292 11.94 -6.84 -17.71
CA ALA A 292 10.95 -6.06 -18.42
C ALA A 292 11.26 -5.91 -19.92
N LEU A 293 12.48 -6.23 -20.34
CA LEU A 293 12.93 -6.16 -21.74
C LEU A 293 12.68 -7.48 -22.48
N ALA A 294 12.64 -8.60 -21.76
CA ALA A 294 12.24 -9.90 -22.29
C ALA A 294 10.92 -9.84 -23.08
N ASN A 295 10.78 -10.64 -24.13
CA ASN A 295 9.56 -10.72 -24.93
C ASN A 295 9.02 -12.16 -25.00
N PRO A 296 7.94 -12.51 -24.26
CA PRO A 296 7.26 -11.66 -23.27
C PRO A 296 8.11 -11.43 -22.00
N PRO A 297 7.79 -10.42 -21.17
CA PRO A 297 8.39 -10.23 -19.84
C PRO A 297 8.30 -11.48 -18.97
N ARG A 298 9.29 -11.70 -18.10
CA ARG A 298 9.32 -12.89 -17.23
C ARG A 298 10.13 -12.64 -15.96
N GLN A 299 9.92 -13.47 -14.93
CA GLN A 299 10.81 -13.48 -13.77
C GLN A 299 12.23 -13.90 -14.18
N LEU A 300 13.25 -13.30 -13.57
CA LEU A 300 14.63 -13.79 -13.70
C LEU A 300 14.76 -15.20 -13.09
N ASN A 301 15.66 -16.00 -13.66
CA ASN A 301 15.86 -17.38 -13.23
C ASN A 301 16.73 -17.47 -11.96
N GLY A 302 16.55 -18.56 -11.21
CA GLY A 302 17.40 -18.92 -10.08
C GLY A 302 17.37 -17.89 -8.94
N SER A 303 18.50 -17.75 -8.25
CA SER A 303 18.65 -16.84 -7.10
C SER A 303 18.61 -15.36 -7.46
N SER A 304 18.78 -15.00 -8.73
CA SER A 304 18.58 -13.61 -9.20
C SER A 304 17.11 -13.23 -9.36
N GLY A 305 16.20 -14.20 -9.29
CA GLY A 305 14.77 -14.01 -9.47
C GLY A 305 14.03 -13.43 -8.26
N PHE A 306 14.66 -13.37 -7.09
CA PHE A 306 14.01 -12.90 -5.86
C PHE A 306 15.00 -12.54 -4.75
N PHE A 307 14.53 -11.75 -3.79
CA PHE A 307 15.16 -11.50 -2.50
C PHE A 307 14.40 -12.22 -1.38
N THR A 308 15.11 -12.53 -0.29
CA THR A 308 14.59 -13.22 0.90
C THR A 308 14.98 -12.48 2.18
N GLY A 309 14.20 -12.61 3.26
CA GLY A 309 14.44 -11.95 4.54
C GLY A 309 14.16 -10.44 4.52
N VAL A 310 13.21 -9.99 3.69
CA VAL A 310 12.87 -8.58 3.53
C VAL A 310 11.95 -8.09 4.64
N GLY A 311 10.95 -8.88 5.01
CA GLY A 311 9.96 -8.58 6.05
C GLY A 311 8.74 -9.49 5.94
N THR A 312 7.83 -9.40 6.91
CA THR A 312 6.57 -10.18 6.92
C THR A 312 5.41 -9.50 6.21
N ILE A 313 5.37 -8.16 6.23
CA ILE A 313 4.36 -7.38 5.49
C ILE A 313 5.09 -6.31 4.69
N LEU A 314 5.06 -6.39 3.36
CA LEU A 314 5.75 -5.45 2.47
C LEU A 314 4.73 -4.48 1.86
N PHE A 315 4.78 -3.22 2.27
CA PHE A 315 3.77 -2.23 1.92
C PHE A 315 4.03 -1.52 0.59
N ASN A 316 5.26 -1.04 0.39
CA ASN A 316 5.64 -0.25 -0.79
C ASN A 316 7.12 -0.44 -1.15
N MET A 317 7.49 0.01 -2.35
CA MET A 317 8.88 0.00 -2.83
C MET A 317 9.22 1.29 -3.58
N ALA A 318 10.44 1.78 -3.37
CA ALA A 318 11.03 2.89 -4.11
C ALA A 318 12.45 2.54 -4.55
N VAL A 319 12.80 2.84 -5.81
CA VAL A 319 14.17 2.67 -6.32
C VAL A 319 14.90 4.00 -6.23
N ASN A 320 16.11 3.98 -5.69
CA ASN A 320 17.01 5.13 -5.74
C ASN A 320 17.41 5.39 -7.20
N PRO A 321 17.08 6.57 -7.78
CA PRO A 321 17.30 6.82 -9.20
C PRO A 321 18.78 6.92 -9.58
N VAL A 322 19.68 7.13 -8.62
CA VAL A 322 21.12 7.30 -8.87
C VAL A 322 21.88 6.00 -8.67
N ASN A 323 21.66 5.29 -7.56
CA ASN A 323 22.45 4.11 -7.23
C ASN A 323 21.72 2.77 -7.48
N GLY A 324 20.44 2.79 -7.84
CA GLY A 324 19.65 1.61 -8.18
C GLY A 324 19.26 0.70 -7.01
N LYS A 325 19.61 1.05 -5.76
CA LYS A 325 19.15 0.30 -4.58
C LYS A 325 17.64 0.44 -4.41
N VAL A 326 17.01 -0.61 -3.90
CA VAL A 326 15.56 -0.63 -3.65
C VAL A 326 15.31 -0.49 -2.16
N TYR A 327 14.44 0.43 -1.78
CA TYR A 327 13.92 0.54 -0.42
C TYR A 327 12.55 -0.12 -0.38
N VAL A 328 12.33 -0.97 0.61
CA VAL A 328 11.06 -1.66 0.85
C VAL A 328 10.53 -1.22 2.20
N SER A 329 9.40 -0.51 2.23
CA SER A 329 8.71 -0.22 3.48
C SER A 329 7.98 -1.47 3.91
N ASN A 330 8.25 -1.91 5.13
CA ASN A 330 7.73 -3.17 5.61
C ASN A 330 7.62 -3.19 7.13
N THR A 331 7.12 -4.31 7.60
CA THR A 331 7.19 -4.68 9.00
C THR A 331 7.60 -6.13 9.18
N GLU A 332 8.20 -6.41 10.33
CA GLU A 332 8.63 -7.74 10.74
C GLU A 332 7.91 -8.19 12.00
N ALA A 333 7.24 -9.35 11.92
CA ALA A 333 6.59 -9.97 13.07
C ALA A 333 7.53 -10.86 13.87
N ARG A 334 7.34 -10.88 15.19
CA ARG A 334 8.03 -11.79 16.11
C ARG A 334 7.25 -13.10 16.29
N ASN A 335 7.07 -13.82 15.18
CA ASN A 335 6.28 -15.07 15.12
C ASN A 335 6.93 -16.26 15.84
N ASP A 336 8.19 -16.15 16.22
CA ASP A 336 8.97 -17.15 16.94
C ASP A 336 8.79 -17.07 18.46
N LEU A 337 8.17 -16.00 18.95
CA LEU A 337 8.08 -15.71 20.37
C LEU A 337 6.64 -15.81 20.89
N ARG A 338 6.44 -16.71 21.85
CA ARG A 338 5.14 -16.87 22.51
C ARG A 338 4.89 -15.75 23.53
N PHE A 339 5.93 -15.38 24.28
CA PHE A 339 5.89 -14.38 25.34
C PHE A 339 7.24 -13.65 25.46
N GLU A 340 7.21 -12.35 25.76
CA GLU A 340 8.37 -11.45 25.71
C GLU A 340 9.16 -11.34 27.03
N GLY A 341 8.62 -11.89 28.13
CA GLY A 341 9.27 -11.83 29.43
C GLY A 341 8.99 -13.03 30.34
N ALA A 342 9.81 -13.18 31.37
CA ALA A 342 9.50 -14.08 32.49
C ALA A 342 8.34 -13.46 33.30
N PRO A 343 7.23 -14.19 33.54
CA PRO A 343 6.20 -13.67 34.41
C PRO A 343 6.80 -13.51 35.81
N THR A 344 6.66 -12.31 36.36
CA THR A 344 6.81 -12.11 37.80
C THR A 344 5.41 -12.09 38.40
N SER A 345 5.29 -12.26 39.72
CA SER A 345 3.98 -12.27 40.42
C SER A 345 3.10 -11.05 40.10
N ASN A 346 3.72 -9.94 39.63
CA ASN A 346 3.06 -8.66 39.41
C ASN A 346 3.22 -8.12 37.97
N ARG A 347 3.74 -8.90 37.00
CA ARG A 347 3.90 -8.42 35.60
C ARG A 347 3.50 -9.47 34.57
N PRO A 348 2.66 -9.12 33.58
CA PRO A 348 2.40 -9.98 32.45
C PRO A 348 3.69 -10.18 31.64
N SER A 349 3.79 -11.31 30.96
CA SER A 349 4.93 -11.66 30.09
C SER A 349 4.89 -10.97 28.72
N LEU A 350 3.89 -10.12 28.45
CA LEU A 350 3.75 -9.36 27.19
C LEU A 350 4.28 -7.93 27.39
N GLN A 351 5.21 -7.50 26.55
CA GLN A 351 5.91 -6.20 26.61
C GLN A 351 5.62 -5.30 25.38
N GLY A 352 4.90 -5.81 24.38
CA GLY A 352 4.46 -5.07 23.19
C GLY A 352 5.45 -5.07 22.02
N HIS A 353 6.48 -5.93 22.01
CA HIS A 353 7.45 -6.08 20.90
C HIS A 353 6.98 -7.10 19.85
N LEU A 354 5.75 -6.93 19.36
CA LEU A 354 5.11 -7.86 18.45
C LEU A 354 5.56 -7.66 16.98
N HIS A 355 5.87 -6.40 16.63
CA HIS A 355 6.09 -5.98 15.24
C HIS A 355 7.09 -4.83 15.17
N GLU A 356 7.99 -4.87 14.20
CA GLU A 356 8.94 -3.79 13.94
C GLU A 356 8.62 -3.07 12.64
N SER A 357 8.36 -1.76 12.69
CA SER A 357 8.38 -0.88 11.51
C SER A 357 9.80 -0.82 10.93
N ARG A 358 9.92 -1.07 9.63
CA ARG A 358 11.21 -1.18 8.94
C ARG A 358 11.23 -0.51 7.57
N ILE A 359 12.44 -0.14 7.15
CA ILE A 359 12.81 0.01 5.75
C ILE A 359 13.89 -1.03 5.46
N THR A 360 13.68 -1.92 4.50
CA THR A 360 14.69 -2.89 4.07
C THR A 360 15.34 -2.42 2.77
N VAL A 361 16.67 -2.41 2.75
CA VAL A 361 17.48 -2.02 1.59
C VAL A 361 17.86 -3.27 0.80
N LEU A 362 17.54 -3.29 -0.49
CA LEU A 362 17.94 -4.34 -1.43
C LEU A 362 19.03 -3.82 -2.36
N SER A 363 20.06 -4.64 -2.55
CA SER A 363 21.17 -4.36 -3.45
C SER A 363 21.77 -5.67 -3.97
N PRO A 364 22.65 -5.63 -4.99
CA PRO A 364 23.42 -6.81 -5.39
C PRO A 364 24.24 -7.43 -4.25
N ALA A 365 24.60 -6.66 -3.23
CA ALA A 365 25.34 -7.14 -2.06
C ALA A 365 24.46 -7.88 -1.04
N GLY A 366 23.13 -7.80 -1.16
CA GLY A 366 22.19 -8.50 -0.28
C GLY A 366 21.03 -7.64 0.21
N VAL A 367 20.35 -8.18 1.23
CA VAL A 367 19.15 -7.64 1.87
C VAL A 367 19.51 -7.12 3.25
N ALA A 368 19.14 -5.87 3.55
CA ALA A 368 19.57 -5.20 4.77
C ALA A 368 18.40 -4.46 5.47
N PRO A 369 17.70 -5.12 6.42
CA PRO A 369 16.60 -4.53 7.18
C PRO A 369 17.05 -3.40 8.12
N ARG A 370 16.23 -2.35 8.27
CA ARG A 370 16.49 -1.21 9.17
C ARG A 370 15.28 -0.97 10.07
N HIS A 371 15.42 -1.23 11.36
CA HIS A 371 14.36 -0.95 12.33
C HIS A 371 14.25 0.56 12.58
N LEU A 372 13.11 1.15 12.20
CA LEU A 372 12.88 2.59 12.28
C LEU A 372 12.80 3.12 13.72
N ASN A 373 12.41 2.27 14.67
CA ASN A 373 12.19 2.65 16.08
C ASN A 373 13.24 2.03 17.01
N LYS A 374 14.48 1.87 16.53
CA LYS A 374 15.60 1.28 17.29
C LYS A 374 16.00 2.04 18.57
N HIS A 375 15.36 3.16 18.86
CA HIS A 375 15.52 3.91 20.11
C HIS A 375 14.66 3.34 21.25
N ILE A 376 13.66 2.50 20.97
CA ILE A 376 12.78 1.90 21.97
C ILE A 376 13.56 0.84 22.76
N ASN A 377 13.54 0.94 24.09
CA ASN A 377 14.08 -0.10 24.95
C ASN A 377 13.02 -1.17 25.26
N TYR A 378 12.98 -2.21 24.43
CA TYR A 378 12.05 -3.33 24.61
C TYR A 378 12.30 -4.19 25.86
N GLY A 379 13.37 -3.98 26.62
CA GLY A 379 13.60 -4.66 27.89
C GLY A 379 12.87 -4.04 29.08
N VAL A 380 12.25 -2.87 28.90
CA VAL A 380 11.53 -2.14 29.95
C VAL A 380 10.11 -1.88 29.49
N CYS A 381 9.15 -2.09 30.40
CA CYS A 381 7.74 -1.79 30.11
C CYS A 381 7.56 -0.30 29.81
N CYS A 382 6.70 -0.02 28.84
CA CYS A 382 6.45 1.29 28.30
C CYS A 382 5.96 2.30 29.34
N ALA A 383 6.38 3.56 29.17
CA ALA A 383 5.80 4.68 29.90
C ALA A 383 4.39 5.02 29.35
N PRO A 384 3.50 5.64 30.16
CA PRO A 384 2.22 6.13 29.67
C PRO A 384 2.37 7.04 28.44
N LEU A 385 1.38 7.01 27.55
CA LEU A 385 1.32 7.85 26.36
C LEU A 385 0.50 9.13 26.63
N PRO A 386 0.83 10.28 26.02
CA PRO A 386 1.99 10.51 25.13
C PRO A 386 3.31 10.63 25.90
N ASN A 387 4.43 10.30 25.25
CA ASN A 387 5.78 10.46 25.81
C ASN A 387 6.87 10.66 24.74
N ALA A 388 8.04 11.11 25.16
CA ALA A 388 9.17 11.45 24.28
C ALA A 388 9.75 10.25 23.48
N GLU A 389 9.57 9.01 23.95
CA GLU A 389 9.97 7.83 23.19
C GLU A 389 8.99 7.57 22.03
N ASN A 390 7.70 7.66 22.30
CA ASN A 390 6.65 7.54 21.30
C ASN A 390 6.70 8.66 20.25
N GLU A 391 6.99 9.89 20.66
CA GLU A 391 7.11 11.04 19.75
C GLU A 391 8.16 10.85 18.66
N LYS A 392 9.23 10.10 18.91
CA LYS A 392 10.28 9.80 17.91
C LYS A 392 9.93 8.65 16.98
N SER A 393 8.83 7.94 17.24
CA SER A 393 8.50 6.70 16.53
C SER A 393 7.74 6.94 15.23
N LEU A 394 7.99 6.07 14.27
CA LEU A 394 7.27 5.96 12.99
C LEU A 394 6.57 4.60 12.92
N ALA A 395 5.26 4.62 12.77
CA ALA A 395 4.42 3.43 12.74
C ALA A 395 3.87 3.17 11.33
N GLN A 396 3.87 1.89 10.92
CA GLN A 396 3.27 1.41 9.66
C GLN A 396 3.76 2.21 8.44
N PRO A 397 5.03 2.02 8.03
CA PRO A 397 5.59 2.73 6.88
C PRO A 397 4.92 2.24 5.58
N LEU A 398 4.29 3.14 4.82
CA LEU A 398 3.59 2.87 3.56
C LEU A 398 4.37 3.45 2.38
N GLY A 399 3.79 4.36 1.60
CA GLY A 399 4.40 4.95 0.42
C GLY A 399 5.72 5.67 0.72
N MET A 400 6.65 5.60 -0.24
CA MET A 400 7.95 6.23 -0.16
C MET A 400 8.28 6.99 -1.44
N ALA A 401 9.11 8.03 -1.33
CA ALA A 401 9.67 8.75 -2.47
C ALA A 401 11.14 9.08 -2.22
N VAL A 402 11.96 8.98 -3.27
CA VAL A 402 13.39 9.31 -3.22
C VAL A 402 13.60 10.54 -4.10
N THR A 403 14.41 11.49 -3.64
CA THR A 403 14.78 12.66 -4.44
C THR A 403 15.53 12.25 -5.72
N SER A 404 15.45 13.08 -6.75
CA SER A 404 16.06 12.85 -8.06
C SER A 404 17.58 12.68 -8.00
N ASN A 405 18.24 13.35 -7.05
CA ASN A 405 19.66 13.20 -6.75
C ASN A 405 20.00 11.97 -5.88
N GLY A 406 19.01 11.17 -5.49
CA GLY A 406 19.17 9.96 -4.71
C GLY A 406 19.57 10.17 -3.24
N ALA A 407 19.58 11.40 -2.74
CA ALA A 407 20.15 11.74 -1.42
C ALA A 407 19.16 11.62 -0.25
N THR A 408 17.86 11.83 -0.49
CA THR A 408 16.84 11.84 0.56
C THR A 408 15.73 10.85 0.25
N LEU A 409 15.36 10.04 1.23
CA LEU A 409 14.20 9.14 1.23
C LEU A 409 13.15 9.69 2.19
N TYR A 410 11.93 9.87 1.66
CA TYR A 410 10.74 10.20 2.43
C TYR A 410 9.86 8.97 2.60
N VAL A 411 9.26 8.79 3.77
CA VAL A 411 8.38 7.64 4.08
C VAL A 411 7.10 8.10 4.79
N ALA A 412 5.95 7.69 4.26
CA ALA A 412 4.66 7.92 4.91
C ALA A 412 4.53 6.94 6.07
N ALA A 413 4.44 7.44 7.30
CA ALA A 413 4.27 6.64 8.50
C ALA A 413 2.81 6.75 8.98
N PHE A 414 1.96 5.92 8.37
CA PHE A 414 0.51 5.95 8.45
C PHE A 414 0.00 6.03 9.90
N GLY A 415 0.43 5.11 10.76
CA GLY A 415 -0.06 4.99 12.13
C GLY A 415 0.43 6.08 13.07
N SER A 416 1.37 6.92 12.64
CA SER A 416 1.96 7.99 13.44
C SER A 416 1.71 9.39 12.88
N SER A 417 0.91 9.51 11.81
CA SER A 417 0.54 10.78 11.17
C SER A 417 1.73 11.64 10.74
N LYS A 418 2.80 11.00 10.23
CA LYS A 418 4.07 11.68 9.91
C LYS A 418 4.64 11.26 8.57
N ILE A 419 5.48 12.12 8.01
CA ILE A 419 6.50 11.75 7.03
C ILE A 419 7.85 11.62 7.74
N GLY A 420 8.52 10.48 7.63
CA GLY A 420 9.93 10.33 8.01
C GLY A 420 10.85 10.83 6.90
N VAL A 421 11.91 11.54 7.26
CA VAL A 421 12.89 12.12 6.32
C VAL A 421 14.26 11.54 6.62
N PHE A 422 14.86 10.85 5.64
CA PHE A 422 16.13 10.16 5.87
C PHE A 422 17.15 10.43 4.77
N PRO A 423 18.40 10.77 5.11
CA PRO A 423 19.49 10.62 4.15
C PRO A 423 19.61 9.15 3.74
N THR A 424 19.59 8.88 2.43
CA THR A 424 19.66 7.52 1.89
C THR A 424 20.92 6.79 2.38
N ALA A 425 22.07 7.47 2.38
CA ALA A 425 23.32 6.94 2.91
C ALA A 425 23.20 6.50 4.39
N ALA A 426 22.43 7.21 5.21
CA ALA A 426 22.24 6.87 6.62
C ALA A 426 21.33 5.64 6.81
N ILE A 427 20.31 5.48 5.96
CA ILE A 427 19.48 4.26 5.93
C ILE A 427 20.31 3.07 5.45
N GLU A 428 21.05 3.24 4.36
CA GLU A 428 21.91 2.20 3.78
C GLU A 428 22.96 1.71 4.79
N ALA A 429 23.60 2.62 5.52
CA ALA A 429 24.61 2.31 6.54
C ALA A 429 24.04 2.01 7.95
N ASN A 430 22.72 2.10 8.14
CA ASN A 430 22.05 2.00 9.45
C ASN A 430 22.55 3.01 10.52
N THR A 431 23.04 4.18 10.10
CA THR A 431 23.60 5.21 11.00
C THR A 431 22.59 6.29 11.41
N PHE A 432 21.38 6.28 10.83
CA PHE A 432 20.33 7.24 11.22
C PHE A 432 19.95 7.08 12.70
N VAL A 433 19.54 8.18 13.34
CA VAL A 433 19.04 8.21 14.71
C VAL A 433 17.58 8.68 14.70
N PRO A 434 16.63 7.91 15.24
CA PRO A 434 15.23 8.34 15.33
C PRO A 434 15.11 9.67 16.09
N SER A 435 14.47 10.66 15.46
CA SER A 435 14.35 12.02 15.98
C SER A 435 13.16 12.72 15.35
N THR A 436 12.45 13.55 16.14
CA THR A 436 11.38 14.42 15.65
C THR A 436 11.89 15.49 14.67
N ALA A 437 13.18 15.85 14.73
CA ALA A 437 13.79 16.79 13.79
C ALA A 437 13.87 16.27 12.34
N ASN A 438 13.67 14.96 12.14
CA ASN A 438 13.66 14.30 10.83
C ASN A 438 12.25 13.80 10.49
N GLN A 439 11.22 14.45 11.01
CA GLN A 439 9.83 14.05 10.87
C GLN A 439 8.95 15.28 10.58
N ILE A 440 8.01 15.11 9.66
CA ILE A 440 7.02 16.14 9.30
C ILE A 440 5.67 15.63 9.79
N LEU A 441 5.06 16.34 10.74
CA LEU A 441 3.71 16.02 11.19
C LEU A 441 2.70 16.48 10.13
N LEU A 442 1.68 15.66 9.89
CA LEU A 442 0.57 15.99 8.99
C LEU A 442 -0.73 16.07 9.77
N SER A 443 -1.44 17.18 9.61
CA SER A 443 -2.67 17.49 10.34
C SER A 443 -3.81 16.51 10.06
N GLY A 444 -3.94 16.05 8.81
CA GLY A 444 -4.99 15.09 8.41
C GLY A 444 -4.74 13.63 8.81
N GLY A 445 -3.51 13.29 9.20
CA GLY A 445 -3.14 11.96 9.65
C GLY A 445 -3.27 10.84 8.59
N GLY A 446 -2.90 9.62 8.98
CA GLY A 446 -2.99 8.44 8.11
C GLY A 446 -2.35 8.63 6.72
N PRO A 447 -1.13 9.18 6.58
CA PRO A 447 -0.54 9.37 5.26
C PRO A 447 -0.26 8.02 4.59
N THR A 448 -0.68 7.87 3.34
CA THR A 448 -0.56 6.59 2.61
C THR A 448 0.44 6.61 1.47
N GLY A 449 0.58 7.73 0.77
CA GLY A 449 1.50 7.89 -0.34
C GLY A 449 1.77 9.35 -0.66
N MET A 450 2.84 9.58 -1.41
CA MET A 450 3.34 10.92 -1.72
C MET A 450 3.98 10.99 -3.11
N VAL A 451 4.06 12.20 -3.65
CA VAL A 451 4.86 12.53 -4.83
C VAL A 451 5.67 13.81 -4.58
N LEU A 452 6.87 13.87 -5.18
CA LEU A 452 7.78 15.01 -5.04
C LEU A 452 7.70 15.92 -6.28
N ASP A 453 7.46 17.20 -6.05
CA ASP A 453 7.69 18.28 -7.00
C ASP A 453 8.92 19.07 -6.54
N GLU A 454 10.10 18.52 -6.86
CA GLU A 454 11.38 19.10 -6.42
C GLU A 454 11.63 20.49 -6.99
N ALA A 455 11.11 20.78 -8.19
CA ALA A 455 11.25 22.09 -8.83
C ALA A 455 10.53 23.19 -8.04
N ALA A 456 9.38 22.87 -7.45
CA ALA A 456 8.64 23.76 -6.56
C ALA A 456 9.00 23.59 -5.07
N GLN A 457 9.98 22.74 -4.75
CA GLN A 457 10.34 22.33 -3.38
C GLN A 457 9.14 21.80 -2.58
N ARG A 458 8.28 21.03 -3.23
CA ARG A 458 7.03 20.53 -2.66
C ARG A 458 6.94 19.03 -2.63
N MET A 459 6.14 18.56 -1.70
CA MET A 459 5.63 17.22 -1.66
C MET A 459 4.11 17.28 -1.48
N TYR A 460 3.40 16.45 -2.23
CA TYR A 460 1.97 16.23 -2.07
C TYR A 460 1.78 14.89 -1.41
N VAL A 461 0.98 14.83 -0.35
CA VAL A 461 0.72 13.63 0.44
C VAL A 461 -0.77 13.44 0.57
N LEU A 462 -1.26 12.23 0.35
CA LEU A 462 -2.66 11.90 0.64
C LEU A 462 -2.78 11.48 2.10
N THR A 463 -3.65 12.15 2.84
CA THR A 463 -4.04 11.83 4.22
C THR A 463 -5.35 11.07 4.20
N ARG A 464 -5.34 9.85 4.73
CA ARG A 464 -6.47 8.94 4.57
C ARG A 464 -7.55 9.13 5.62
N PHE A 465 -7.19 9.53 6.85
CA PHE A 465 -8.18 9.63 7.92
C PHE A 465 -9.23 10.71 7.67
N ASP A 466 -8.91 11.70 6.85
CA ASP A 466 -9.79 12.80 6.45
C ASP A 466 -9.94 12.95 4.93
N ASN A 467 -9.50 11.96 4.15
CA ASN A 467 -9.61 11.91 2.69
C ASN A 467 -9.16 13.21 1.99
N SER A 468 -7.94 13.66 2.29
CA SER A 468 -7.45 14.99 1.89
C SER A 468 -6.02 14.95 1.32
N LEU A 469 -5.59 16.09 0.77
CA LEU A 469 -4.25 16.32 0.25
C LEU A 469 -3.50 17.35 1.11
N SER A 470 -2.43 16.89 1.76
CA SER A 470 -1.43 17.76 2.39
C SER A 470 -0.42 18.26 1.36
N ILE A 471 -0.10 19.55 1.41
CA ILE A 471 1.00 20.16 0.67
C ILE A 471 2.11 20.48 1.66
N VAL A 472 3.29 19.90 1.44
CA VAL A 472 4.45 20.04 2.33
C VAL A 472 5.55 20.81 1.60
N ASN A 473 6.13 21.81 2.28
CA ASN A 473 7.36 22.44 1.84
C ASN A 473 8.55 21.59 2.28
N THR A 474 9.30 21.07 1.31
CA THR A 474 10.41 20.15 1.56
C THR A 474 11.68 20.83 2.09
N ALA A 475 11.81 22.16 1.91
CA ALA A 475 12.93 22.93 2.43
C ALA A 475 12.74 23.28 3.90
N THR A 476 11.53 23.73 4.29
CA THR A 476 11.20 24.06 5.68
C THR A 476 10.71 22.84 6.48
N GLN A 477 10.38 21.74 5.80
CA GLN A 477 9.81 20.52 6.39
C GLN A 477 8.52 20.78 7.16
N GLN A 478 7.62 21.57 6.59
CA GLN A 478 6.34 21.94 7.18
C GLN A 478 5.19 21.69 6.22
N GLU A 479 4.04 21.26 6.74
CA GLU A 479 2.77 21.31 6.02
C GLU A 479 2.36 22.78 5.84
N ILE A 480 2.12 23.20 4.60
CA ILE A 480 1.82 24.60 4.24
C ILE A 480 0.39 24.79 3.75
N ALA A 481 -0.29 23.71 3.36
CA ALA A 481 -1.70 23.73 3.01
C ALA A 481 -2.29 22.32 3.13
N HIS A 482 -3.60 22.26 3.27
CA HIS A 482 -4.37 21.05 3.41
C HIS A 482 -5.70 21.23 2.67
N LEU A 483 -6.05 20.31 1.76
CA LEU A 483 -7.20 20.45 0.86
C LEU A 483 -8.02 19.15 0.84
N PRO A 484 -9.33 19.17 1.16
CA PRO A 484 -10.19 18.01 0.99
C PRO A 484 -10.33 17.62 -0.49
N MET A 485 -10.46 16.32 -0.74
CA MET A 485 -10.73 15.78 -2.07
C MET A 485 -12.21 15.77 -2.41
#